data_AF-A0A535U8G1-F1
#
_entry.id   AF-A0A535U8G1-F1
#
_cell.length_a   1.000
_cell.length_b   1.000
_cell.length_c   1.000
_cell.angle_alpha   90.00
_cell.angle_beta   90.00
_cell.angle_gamma   90.00
#
_symmetry.space_group_name_H-M   'P 1'
#
loop_
_entity.id
_entity.type
_entity.pdbx_description
1 polymer ?
#
loop_
_entity_poly.entity_id
_entity_poly.type
_entity_poly.pdbx_seq_one_letter_code
_entity_poly.pdbx_strand_id
1 'polypeptide(L)' 'DLGSTNGTLVNGEPVIDKQLSDGDLIAIGQNTIRFSLE' A
#
# COMPACT_ATOMS: atom_id res chain seq x y z
N ASP A 1 -8.05 9.72 -2.68
CA ASP A 1 -7.58 9.58 -1.30
C ASP A 1 -8.57 10.24 -0.34
N LEU A 2 -9.37 9.44 0.37
CA LEU A 2 -10.44 9.90 1.26
C LEU A 2 -9.92 9.99 2.71
N GLY A 3 -8.91 10.84 2.94
CA GLY A 3 -8.63 11.39 4.27
C GLY A 3 -8.02 10.44 5.30
N SER A 4 -7.18 9.48 4.90
CA SER A 4 -6.40 8.71 5.88
C SER A 4 -5.20 9.52 6.37
N THR A 5 -5.20 9.91 7.65
CA THR A 5 -4.14 10.73 8.29
C THR A 5 -2.76 10.05 8.29
N ASN A 6 -2.68 8.74 8.03
CA ASN A 6 -1.46 7.95 8.12
C ASN A 6 -0.87 7.54 6.76
N GLY A 7 -1.53 7.85 5.64
CA GLY A 7 -1.08 7.50 4.29
C GLY A 7 -1.09 5.99 4.00
N THR A 8 -1.22 5.67 2.71
CA THR A 8 -0.95 4.31 2.19
C THR A 8 0.49 4.27 1.73
N LEU A 9 1.25 3.28 2.17
CA LEU A 9 2.60 3.04 1.67
C LEU A 9 2.65 1.76 0.85
N VAL A 10 3.42 1.76 -0.23
CA VAL A 10 3.74 0.54 -0.99
C VAL A 10 5.25 0.39 -1.00
N ASN A 11 5.74 -0.72 -0.46
CA ASN A 11 7.17 -0.99 -0.26
C ASN A 11 7.90 0.11 0.53
N GLY A 12 7.19 0.76 1.47
CA GLY A 12 7.74 1.81 2.33
C GLY A 12 7.66 3.23 1.75
N GLU A 13 7.11 3.41 0.55
CA GLU A 13 6.94 4.73 -0.07
C GLU A 13 5.47 5.18 -0.06
N PRO A 14 5.15 6.42 0.32
CA PRO A 14 3.77 6.92 0.32
C PRO A 14 3.26 7.05 -1.13
N VAL A 15 2.02 6.60 -1.36
CA VAL A 15 1.40 6.62 -2.69
C VAL A 15 -0.01 7.18 -2.65
N ILE A 16 -0.37 7.93 -3.69
CA ILE A 16 -1.75 8.40 -3.93
C ILE A 16 -2.45 7.47 -4.93
N ASP A 17 -1.70 7.03 -5.94
CA ASP A 17 -2.07 6.04 -6.95
C ASP A 17 -0.79 5.28 -7.35
N LYS A 18 -0.86 3.96 -7.44
CA LYS A 18 0.24 3.09 -7.87
C LYS A 18 -0.32 1.78 -8.41
N GLN A 19 0.18 1.36 -9.56
CA GLN A 19 -0.04 0.02 -10.07
C GLN A 19 0.78 -1.00 -9.27
N LEU A 20 0.12 -2.00 -8.72
CA LEU A 20 0.73 -3.03 -7.88
C LEU A 20 1.35 -4.14 -8.74
N SER A 21 2.49 -4.62 -8.28
CA SER A 21 3.14 -5.82 -8.80
C SER A 21 2.99 -6.98 -7.82
N ASP A 22 2.99 -8.21 -8.34
CA ASP A 22 2.98 -9.41 -7.50
C ASP A 22 4.10 -9.35 -6.44
N GLY A 23 3.73 -9.68 -5.21
CA GLY A 23 4.63 -9.62 -4.05
C GLY A 23 4.75 -8.26 -3.37
N ASP A 24 4.13 -7.19 -3.87
CA ASP A 24 4.18 -5.86 -3.26
C ASP A 24 3.63 -5.86 -1.82
N LEU A 25 4.27 -5.09 -0.95
CA LEU A 25 3.83 -4.90 0.43
C LEU A 25 3.12 -3.55 0.57
N ILE A 26 1.86 -3.59 0.96
CA ILE A 26 0.99 -2.43 1.12
C ILE A 26 0.78 -2.21 2.61
N ALA A 27 1.20 -1.06 3.12
CA ALA A 27 0.95 -0.63 4.49
C ALA A 27 -0.20 0.39 4.51
N ILE A 28 -1.20 0.12 5.35
CA ILE A 28 -2.35 1.01 5.58
C ILE A 28 -2.51 1.17 7.09
N GLY A 29 -2.14 2.35 7.60
CA GLY A 29 -2.06 2.58 9.05
C GLY A 29 -1.05 1.62 9.70
N GLN A 30 -1.49 0.79 10.64
CA GLN A 30 -0.65 -0.19 11.34
C GLN A 30 -0.64 -1.58 10.68
N ASN A 31 -1.45 -1.78 9.64
CA ASN A 31 -1.59 -3.07 8.98
C ASN A 31 -0.66 -3.15 7.76
N THR A 32 -0.10 -4.34 7.52
CA THR A 32 0.68 -4.64 6.32
C THR A 32 0.08 -5.84 5.59
N ILE A 33 -0.14 -5.70 4.29
CA ILE A 33 -0.75 -6.70 3.41
C ILE A 33 0.25 -7.00 2.29
N ARG A 34 0.42 -8.27 1.92
CA ARG A 34 1.15 -8.67 0.70
C ARG A 34 0.15 -8.89 -0.43
N PHE A 35 0.39 -8.26 -1.56
CA PHE A 35 -0.37 -8.48 -2.78
C PHE A 35 0.18 -9.69 -3.53
N SER A 36 -0.72 -10.56 -4.01
CA SER A 36 -0.38 -11.73 -4.80
C SER A 36 -1.29 -11.89 -6.01
N LEU A 37 -0.71 -12.20 -7.17
CA LEU A 37 -1.42 -12.55 -8.40
C LEU A 37 -1.40 -14.08 -8.56
N GLU A 38 -2.47 -14.74 -8.11
CA GLU A 38 -2.77 -16.15 -8.45
C GLU A 38 -3.84 -16.24 -9.55
#